data_AF-A0A819V1Q9-F1
#
_entry.id   AF-A0A819V1Q9-F1
#
_cell.length_a   1.000
_cell.length_b   1.000
_cell.length_c   1.000
_cell.angle_alpha   90.00
_cell.angle_beta   90.00
_cell.angle_gamma   90.00
#
_symmetry.space_group_name_H-M   'P 1'
#
loop_
_entity.id
_entity.type
_entity.pdbx_description
1 polymer ?
#
loop_
_entity_poly.entity_id
_entity_poly.type
_entity_poly.pdbx_seq_one_letter_code
_entity_poly.pdbx_strand_id
1 'polypeptide(L)'
;MSCFEDLSGEILMAIFEYMNVEDVWKIFFNMNSRLNSLVFDSRLRLAADISKIEKLNFNQFCLSLININFSNIFTLILSNHYNRYPQIRLFLLQTNFNIFQSLHSLTLIDINHDELLEIAKQIKQLPFLNYFHINTHEIFRDKELSNVTYALLNQSNIRVSILSFHEVNIIYIK
;
A
#
# COMPACT_ATOMS: atom_id res chain seq x y z
N MET A 1 38.71 5.81 -0.06
CA MET A 1 37.45 5.35 0.57
C MET A 1 36.34 5.81 -0.33
N SER A 2 35.51 4.91 -0.84
CA SER A 2 34.28 5.29 -1.55
C SER A 2 33.18 5.55 -0.52
N CYS A 3 32.49 6.67 -0.67
CA CYS A 3 31.32 7.00 0.13
C CYS A 3 30.06 6.38 -0.49
N PHE A 4 28.98 6.24 0.29
CA PHE A 4 27.71 5.69 -0.21
C PHE A 4 27.14 6.54 -1.35
N GLU A 5 27.37 7.85 -1.29
CA GLU A 5 26.95 8.83 -2.29
C GLU A 5 27.67 8.67 -3.63
N ASP A 6 28.80 7.95 -3.67
CA ASP A 6 29.55 7.69 -4.89
C ASP A 6 28.93 6.56 -5.74
N LEU A 7 27.95 5.83 -5.20
CA LEU A 7 27.22 4.80 -5.94
C LEU A 7 26.49 5.39 -7.15
N SER A 8 26.26 4.59 -8.20
CA SER A 8 25.45 5.05 -9.34
C SER A 8 23.99 5.23 -8.94
N GLY A 9 23.25 6.06 -9.68
CA GLY A 9 21.82 6.26 -9.45
C GLY A 9 21.02 4.95 -9.57
N GLU A 10 21.42 4.07 -10.48
CA GLU A 10 20.79 2.74 -10.67
C GLU A 10 20.96 1.85 -9.43
N ILE A 11 22.17 1.81 -8.86
CA ILE A 11 22.43 1.02 -7.64
C ILE A 11 21.63 1.60 -6.46
N LEU A 12 21.57 2.93 -6.32
CA LEU A 12 20.78 3.56 -5.27
C LEU A 12 19.28 3.30 -5.41
N MET A 13 18.73 3.40 -6.63
CA MET A 13 17.33 3.06 -6.88
C MET A 13 17.06 1.60 -6.52
N ALA A 14 17.92 0.68 -6.93
CA ALA A 14 17.79 -0.73 -6.56
C ALA A 14 17.76 -0.91 -5.03
N ILE A 15 18.63 -0.24 -4.29
CA ILE A 15 18.63 -0.26 -2.82
C ILE A 15 17.29 0.26 -2.27
N PHE A 16 16.78 1.39 -2.78
CA PHE A 16 15.52 1.96 -2.32
C PHE A 16 14.32 1.03 -2.57
N GLU A 17 14.31 0.27 -3.67
CA GLU A 17 13.24 -0.69 -3.97
C GLU A 17 13.17 -1.86 -2.97
N TYR A 18 14.28 -2.19 -2.31
CA TYR A 18 14.31 -3.21 -1.25
C TYR A 18 13.88 -2.68 0.12
N MET A 19 13.69 -1.36 0.25
CA MET A 19 13.38 -0.71 1.53
C MET A 19 11.90 -0.32 1.61
N ASN A 20 11.39 -0.21 2.84
CA ASN A 20 10.08 0.40 3.06
C ASN A 20 10.18 1.91 2.76
N VAL A 21 9.15 2.49 2.15
CA VAL A 21 9.10 3.94 1.89
C VAL A 21 9.30 4.77 3.17
N GLU A 22 8.88 4.29 4.35
CA GLU A 22 9.16 4.96 5.62
C GLU A 22 10.68 5.06 5.88
N ASP A 23 11.42 3.99 5.63
CA ASP A 23 12.87 3.95 5.82
C ASP A 23 13.59 4.79 4.77
N VAL A 24 13.17 4.69 3.51
CA VAL A 24 13.72 5.51 2.41
C VAL A 24 13.57 6.99 2.76
N TRP A 25 12.39 7.37 3.24
CA TRP A 25 12.11 8.72 3.68
C TRP A 25 12.98 9.13 4.86
N LYS A 26 12.96 8.39 5.97
CA LYS A 26 13.70 8.77 7.19
C LYS A 26 15.21 8.87 6.97
N ILE A 27 15.77 8.00 6.13
CA ILE A 27 17.21 7.89 5.96
C ILE A 27 17.70 8.86 4.88
N PHE A 28 17.05 8.89 3.71
CA PHE A 28 17.61 9.58 2.54
C PHE A 28 16.97 10.94 2.25
N PHE A 29 15.77 11.19 2.77
CA PHE A 29 15.14 12.50 2.57
C PHE A 29 15.93 13.58 3.32
N ASN A 30 16.20 14.69 2.64
CA ASN A 30 17.02 15.81 3.10
C ASN A 30 18.52 15.52 3.24
N MET A 31 19.04 14.37 2.81
CA MET A 31 20.49 14.15 2.79
C MET A 31 21.18 15.05 1.77
N ASN A 32 20.76 14.98 0.51
CA ASN A 32 21.23 15.87 -0.55
C ASN A 32 20.24 15.89 -1.73
N SER A 33 20.41 16.87 -2.63
CA SER A 33 19.53 17.06 -3.78
C SER A 33 19.50 15.87 -4.75
N ARG A 34 20.61 15.14 -4.89
CA ARG A 34 20.68 13.97 -5.77
C ARG A 34 19.81 12.83 -5.23
N LEU A 35 19.95 12.50 -3.95
CA LEU A 35 19.15 11.46 -3.31
C LEU A 35 17.67 11.84 -3.29
N ASN A 36 17.34 13.10 -2.97
CA ASN A 36 15.96 13.59 -3.03
C ASN A 36 15.36 13.42 -4.43
N SER A 37 16.13 13.74 -5.49
CA SER A 37 15.67 13.59 -6.87
C SER A 37 15.43 12.12 -7.23
N LEU A 38 16.24 11.19 -6.72
CA LEU A 38 16.07 9.76 -6.93
C LEU A 38 14.84 9.20 -6.18
N VAL A 39 14.59 9.65 -4.95
CA VAL A 39 13.41 9.23 -4.15
C VAL A 39 12.10 9.61 -4.84
N PHE A 40 12.09 10.74 -5.58
CA PHE A 40 10.93 11.19 -6.36
C PHE A 40 10.96 10.79 -7.83
N ASP A 41 11.94 9.98 -8.25
CA ASP A 41 11.97 9.47 -9.61
C ASP A 41 10.76 8.56 -9.83
N SER A 42 10.00 8.83 -10.88
CA SER A 42 8.79 8.06 -11.20
C SER A 42 9.09 6.63 -11.64
N ARG A 43 10.34 6.32 -11.99
CA ARG A 43 10.79 4.97 -12.33
C ARG A 43 11.01 4.11 -11.08
N LEU A 44 11.26 4.74 -9.93
CA LEU A 44 11.49 4.04 -8.67
C LEU A 44 10.20 3.41 -8.17
N ARG A 45 10.21 2.10 -7.90
CA ARG A 45 9.00 1.38 -7.45
C ARG A 45 9.02 1.14 -5.96
N LEU A 46 8.45 2.07 -5.20
CA LEU A 46 8.47 1.99 -3.74
C LEU A 46 7.41 1.04 -3.19
N ALA A 47 7.77 0.31 -2.13
CA ALA A 47 6.85 -0.49 -1.34
C ALA A 47 6.53 0.21 -0.01
N ALA A 48 5.24 0.44 0.24
CA ALA A 48 4.72 0.98 1.47
C ALA A 48 4.10 -0.15 2.31
N ASP A 49 4.89 -0.71 3.23
CA ASP A 49 4.38 -1.71 4.18
C ASP A 49 4.05 -1.04 5.51
N ILE A 50 2.82 -0.55 5.60
CA ILE A 50 2.34 0.23 6.76
C ILE A 50 2.23 -0.65 8.01
N SER A 51 2.13 -1.96 7.82
CA SER A 51 2.12 -2.94 8.91
C SER A 51 3.38 -2.88 9.77
N LYS A 52 4.48 -2.27 9.28
CA LYS A 52 5.73 -2.11 10.01
C LYS A 52 5.80 -0.81 10.83
N ILE A 53 4.92 0.15 10.57
CA ILE A 53 4.97 1.49 11.15
C ILE A 53 4.36 1.52 12.57
N GLU A 54 5.11 2.07 13.52
CA GLU A 54 4.65 2.26 14.89
C GLU A 54 3.56 3.35 15.00
N LYS A 55 2.67 3.21 15.99
CA LYS A 55 1.53 4.14 16.18
C LYS A 55 1.95 5.60 16.29
N LEU A 56 3.07 5.86 16.96
CA LEU A 56 3.59 7.21 17.16
C LEU A 56 3.97 7.88 15.83
N ASN A 57 4.50 7.11 14.88
CA ASN A 57 4.98 7.63 13.60
C ASN A 57 3.92 7.58 12.50
N PHE A 58 2.86 6.79 12.67
CA PHE A 58 1.85 6.52 11.66
C PHE A 58 1.13 7.77 11.14
N ASN A 59 0.70 8.68 12.03
CA ASN A 59 0.00 9.89 11.62
C ASN A 59 0.91 10.78 10.78
N GLN A 60 2.17 10.94 11.19
CA GLN A 60 3.15 11.72 10.45
C GLN A 60 3.45 11.08 9.09
N PHE A 61 3.52 9.74 9.05
CA PHE A 61 3.68 9.00 7.81
C PHE A 61 2.51 9.25 6.84
N CYS A 62 1.26 9.11 7.28
CA CYS A 62 0.09 9.36 6.44
C CYS A 62 0.03 10.81 5.94
N LEU A 63 0.33 11.79 6.79
CA LEU A 63 0.44 13.20 6.37
C LEU A 63 1.53 13.41 5.33
N SER A 64 2.66 12.72 5.50
CA SER A 64 3.78 12.77 4.54
C SER A 64 3.34 12.24 3.18
N LEU A 65 2.67 11.08 3.13
CA LEU A 65 2.14 10.52 1.87
C LEU A 65 1.32 11.52 1.05
N ILE A 66 0.47 12.28 1.73
CA ILE A 66 -0.41 13.28 1.12
C ILE A 66 0.39 14.51 0.66
N ASN A 67 1.21 15.07 1.55
CA ASN A 67 1.90 16.34 1.30
C ASN A 67 2.98 16.23 0.23
N ILE A 68 3.63 15.07 0.16
CA ILE A 68 4.77 14.84 -0.72
C ILE A 68 4.31 14.33 -2.09
N ASN A 69 3.08 13.79 -2.17
CA ASN A 69 2.52 13.17 -3.36
C ASN A 69 3.44 12.06 -3.89
N PHE A 70 3.61 11.01 -3.07
CA PHE A 70 4.34 9.78 -3.45
C PHE A 70 3.59 9.00 -4.54
N SER A 71 3.63 9.55 -5.75
CA SER A 71 3.01 8.96 -6.93
C SER A 71 3.69 7.67 -7.37
N ASN A 72 4.88 7.36 -6.86
CA ASN A 72 5.70 6.21 -7.21
C ASN A 72 5.56 5.02 -6.23
N ILE A 73 4.60 5.06 -5.31
CA ILE A 73 4.22 3.89 -4.52
C ILE A 73 3.60 2.85 -5.44
N PHE A 74 4.31 1.73 -5.59
CA PHE A 74 3.96 0.64 -6.48
C PHE A 74 3.21 -0.48 -5.74
N THR A 75 3.58 -0.71 -4.49
CA THR A 75 2.95 -1.71 -3.60
C THR A 75 2.55 -1.06 -2.29
N LEU A 76 1.33 -1.34 -1.83
CA LEU A 76 0.81 -0.89 -0.54
C LEU A 76 0.32 -2.09 0.27
N ILE A 77 0.77 -2.21 1.52
CA ILE A 77 0.34 -3.22 2.47
C ILE A 77 -0.28 -2.51 3.68
N LEU A 78 -1.56 -2.76 3.91
CA LEU A 78 -2.31 -2.26 5.06
C LEU A 78 -2.63 -3.44 5.98
N SER A 79 -2.51 -3.26 7.29
CA SER A 79 -2.74 -4.35 8.25
C SER A 79 -3.36 -3.89 9.55
N ASN A 80 -4.39 -4.59 10.02
CA ASN A 80 -4.99 -4.40 11.33
C ASN A 80 -4.46 -5.40 12.38
N HIS A 81 -3.22 -5.88 12.21
CA HIS A 81 -2.63 -6.92 13.06
C HIS A 81 -2.96 -6.70 14.56
N TYR A 82 -3.53 -7.75 15.18
CA TYR A 82 -4.24 -7.72 16.47
C TYR A 82 -3.50 -7.02 17.64
N ASN A 83 -2.16 -6.93 17.56
CA ASN A 83 -1.30 -6.41 18.63
C ASN A 83 -0.82 -4.96 18.44
N ARG A 84 -1.24 -4.26 17.38
CA ARG A 84 -0.80 -2.87 17.13
C ARG A 84 -1.90 -1.86 17.50
N TYR A 85 -2.79 -1.56 16.56
CA TYR A 85 -3.87 -0.56 16.61
C TYR A 85 -4.62 -0.63 15.26
N PRO A 86 -5.84 -0.03 15.11
CA PRO A 86 -6.63 -0.16 13.88
C PRO A 86 -6.06 0.73 12.74
N GLN A 87 -4.92 0.33 12.17
CA GLN A 87 -4.19 1.06 11.14
C GLN A 87 -5.03 1.30 9.88
N ILE A 88 -5.77 0.29 9.41
CA ILE A 88 -6.55 0.41 8.16
C ILE A 88 -7.58 1.52 8.31
N ARG A 89 -8.36 1.48 9.40
CA ARG A 89 -9.32 2.55 9.71
C ARG A 89 -8.66 3.92 9.81
N LEU A 90 -7.52 4.03 10.50
CA LEU A 90 -6.82 5.32 10.62
C LEU A 90 -6.27 5.81 9.27
N PHE A 91 -5.77 4.90 8.44
CA PHE A 91 -5.31 5.20 7.09
C PHE A 91 -6.44 5.77 6.24
N LEU A 92 -7.61 5.12 6.24
CA LEU A 92 -8.79 5.55 5.49
C LEU A 92 -9.38 6.88 5.98
N LEU A 93 -9.17 7.24 7.26
CA LEU A 93 -9.57 8.55 7.80
C LEU A 93 -8.65 9.69 7.37
N GLN A 94 -7.39 9.38 7.06
CA GLN A 94 -6.36 10.39 6.79
C GLN A 94 -6.03 10.50 5.31
N THR A 95 -6.19 9.42 4.55
CA THR A 95 -5.74 9.31 3.16
C THR A 95 -6.88 8.93 2.23
N ASN A 96 -6.67 9.13 0.93
CA ASN A 96 -7.58 8.69 -0.12
C ASN A 96 -6.78 7.98 -1.21
N PHE A 97 -7.35 6.95 -1.83
CA PHE A 97 -6.62 6.15 -2.82
C PHE A 97 -6.28 6.91 -4.11
N ASN A 98 -6.92 8.05 -4.37
CA ASN A 98 -6.60 8.91 -5.50
C ASN A 98 -5.15 9.44 -5.53
N ILE A 99 -4.39 9.36 -4.43
CA ILE A 99 -2.98 9.77 -4.44
C ILE A 99 -2.05 8.67 -4.99
N PHE A 100 -2.50 7.40 -5.01
CA PHE A 100 -1.66 6.27 -5.41
C PHE A 100 -1.82 5.93 -6.90
N GLN A 101 -1.52 6.91 -7.75
CA GLN A 101 -1.74 6.79 -9.20
C GLN A 101 -0.88 5.73 -9.89
N SER A 102 0.23 5.28 -9.28
CA SER A 102 1.06 4.18 -9.81
C SER A 102 0.90 2.86 -9.05
N LEU A 103 -0.10 2.72 -8.19
CA LEU A 103 -0.27 1.50 -7.40
C LEU A 103 -0.62 0.32 -8.27
N HIS A 104 0.19 -0.73 -8.19
CA HIS A 104 -0.01 -1.99 -8.93
C HIS A 104 -0.46 -3.13 -8.02
N SER A 105 -0.07 -3.09 -6.74
CA SER A 105 -0.38 -4.11 -5.75
C SER A 105 -0.93 -3.50 -4.47
N LEU A 106 -2.07 -4.01 -4.02
CA LEU A 106 -2.66 -3.69 -2.72
C LEU A 106 -2.86 -4.99 -1.94
N THR A 107 -2.28 -5.06 -0.75
CA THR A 107 -2.49 -6.16 0.19
C THR A 107 -3.15 -5.65 1.46
N LEU A 108 -4.21 -6.33 1.88
CA LEU A 108 -4.97 -6.03 3.09
C LEU A 108 -4.85 -7.22 4.05
N ILE A 109 -4.45 -6.96 5.30
CA ILE A 109 -4.23 -7.98 6.32
C ILE A 109 -5.12 -7.70 7.53
N ASP A 110 -5.84 -8.71 8.01
CA ASP A 110 -6.77 -8.62 9.15
C ASP A 110 -7.84 -7.52 8.99
N ILE A 111 -8.23 -7.25 7.75
CA ILE A 111 -9.24 -6.24 7.44
C ILE A 111 -10.63 -6.72 7.88
N ASN A 112 -11.44 -5.80 8.40
CA ASN A 112 -12.84 -6.08 8.70
C ASN A 112 -13.79 -5.73 7.52
N HIS A 113 -15.05 -6.16 7.62
CA HIS A 113 -16.04 -5.98 6.56
C HIS A 113 -16.27 -4.51 6.19
N ASP A 114 -16.41 -3.63 7.18
CA ASP A 114 -16.74 -2.22 6.94
C ASP A 114 -15.58 -1.49 6.26
N GLU A 115 -14.35 -1.78 6.67
CA GLU A 115 -13.13 -1.27 6.04
C GLU A 115 -12.98 -1.78 4.61
N LEU A 116 -13.26 -3.07 4.38
CA LEU A 116 -13.17 -3.67 3.06
C LEU A 116 -14.21 -3.06 2.11
N LEU A 117 -15.43 -2.86 2.58
CA LEU A 117 -16.47 -2.20 1.78
C LEU A 117 -16.05 -0.76 1.43
N GLU A 118 -15.41 -0.05 2.35
CA GLU A 118 -14.92 1.31 2.09
C GLU A 118 -13.78 1.33 1.08
N ILE A 119 -12.82 0.41 1.20
CA ILE A 119 -11.75 0.24 0.21
C ILE A 119 -12.31 -0.14 -1.17
N ALA A 120 -13.31 -1.03 -1.21
CA ALA A 120 -13.92 -1.45 -2.47
C ALA A 120 -14.49 -0.26 -3.24
N LYS A 121 -15.09 0.74 -2.57
CA LYS A 121 -15.60 1.97 -3.22
C LYS A 121 -14.50 2.85 -3.82
N GLN A 122 -13.28 2.76 -3.28
CA GLN A 122 -12.14 3.58 -3.67
C GLN A 122 -11.25 2.90 -4.72
N ILE A 123 -11.29 1.57 -4.85
CA ILE A 123 -10.46 0.79 -5.78
C ILE A 123 -10.55 1.28 -7.23
N LYS A 124 -11.69 1.79 -7.68
CA LYS A 124 -11.86 2.39 -9.02
C LYS A 124 -10.94 3.58 -9.30
N GLN A 125 -10.37 4.19 -8.27
CA GLN A 125 -9.44 5.33 -8.36
C GLN A 125 -8.01 4.89 -8.63
N LEU A 126 -7.73 3.57 -8.63
CA LEU A 126 -6.41 2.99 -8.82
C LEU A 126 -6.29 2.41 -10.24
N PRO A 127 -5.87 3.21 -11.24
CA PRO A 127 -5.96 2.84 -12.65
C PRO A 127 -5.08 1.64 -13.04
N PHE A 128 -3.99 1.41 -12.31
CA PHE A 128 -3.02 0.35 -12.60
C PHE A 128 -3.03 -0.80 -11.60
N LEU A 129 -4.02 -0.85 -10.70
CA LEU A 129 -4.12 -1.92 -9.71
C LEU A 129 -4.37 -3.25 -10.43
N ASN A 130 -3.36 -4.10 -10.46
CA ASN A 130 -3.38 -5.39 -11.13
C ASN A 130 -3.50 -6.55 -10.14
N TYR A 131 -3.00 -6.35 -8.92
CA TYR A 131 -2.97 -7.33 -7.87
C TYR A 131 -3.69 -6.80 -6.63
N PHE A 132 -4.74 -7.51 -6.22
CA PHE A 132 -5.44 -7.21 -5.00
C PHE A 132 -5.51 -8.45 -4.13
N HIS A 133 -4.88 -8.40 -2.96
CA HIS A 133 -4.81 -9.52 -2.04
C HIS A 133 -5.45 -9.15 -0.71
N ILE A 134 -6.32 -10.02 -0.22
CA ILE A 134 -6.89 -9.90 1.12
C ILE A 134 -6.54 -11.17 1.88
N ASN A 135 -5.98 -10.99 3.07
CA ASN A 135 -5.79 -12.04 4.06
C ASN A 135 -6.49 -11.60 5.35
N THR A 136 -7.55 -12.27 5.73
CA THR A 136 -8.30 -11.90 6.94
C THR A 136 -8.80 -13.13 7.68
N HIS A 137 -8.76 -13.03 9.01
CA HIS A 137 -9.35 -14.00 9.93
C HIS A 137 -10.80 -13.69 10.26
N GLU A 138 -11.36 -12.60 9.73
CA GLU A 138 -12.77 -12.28 9.92
C GLU A 138 -13.67 -13.27 9.18
N ILE A 139 -14.73 -13.70 9.85
CA ILE A 139 -15.77 -14.56 9.28
C ILE A 139 -16.85 -13.67 8.66
N PHE A 140 -16.89 -13.63 7.33
CA PHE A 140 -17.93 -12.94 6.58
C PHE A 140 -19.19 -13.81 6.47
N ARG A 141 -20.36 -13.19 6.65
CA ARG A 141 -21.62 -13.84 6.28
C ARG A 141 -21.74 -13.91 4.76
N ASP A 142 -22.49 -14.88 4.23
CA ASP A 142 -22.67 -15.06 2.78
C ASP A 142 -23.10 -13.77 2.05
N LYS A 143 -23.99 -12.99 2.68
CA LYS A 143 -24.46 -11.71 2.15
C LYS A 143 -23.36 -10.65 2.12
N GLU A 144 -22.51 -10.60 3.13
CA GLU A 144 -21.39 -9.67 3.23
C GLU A 144 -20.34 -10.00 2.17
N LEU A 145 -19.98 -11.28 2.04
CA LEU A 145 -19.08 -11.76 1.01
C LEU A 145 -19.62 -11.46 -0.40
N SER A 146 -20.91 -11.68 -0.63
CA SER A 146 -21.58 -11.37 -1.90
C SER A 146 -21.51 -9.88 -2.23
N ASN A 147 -21.77 -9.01 -1.24
CA ASN A 147 -21.71 -7.56 -1.42
C ASN A 147 -20.29 -7.08 -1.76
N VAL A 148 -19.29 -7.56 -1.02
CA VAL A 148 -17.88 -7.23 -1.25
C VAL A 148 -17.44 -7.74 -2.62
N THR A 149 -17.76 -8.99 -2.96
CA THR A 149 -17.42 -9.59 -4.26
C THR A 149 -18.05 -8.79 -5.40
N TYR A 150 -19.34 -8.44 -5.28
CA TYR A 150 -20.02 -7.61 -6.27
C TYR A 150 -19.40 -6.22 -6.38
N ALA A 151 -19.02 -5.59 -5.26
CA ALA A 151 -18.36 -4.29 -5.26
C ALA A 151 -17.00 -4.36 -5.96
N LEU A 152 -16.19 -5.40 -5.71
CA LEU A 152 -14.87 -5.57 -6.32
C LEU A 152 -14.95 -5.92 -7.81
N LEU A 153 -15.83 -6.85 -8.21
CA LEU A 153 -15.98 -7.30 -9.60
C LEU A 153 -16.50 -6.19 -10.52
N ASN A 154 -17.40 -5.33 -10.04
CA ASN A 154 -17.97 -4.26 -10.85
C ASN A 154 -17.10 -3.01 -10.94
N GLN A 155 -16.08 -2.88 -10.11
CA GLN A 155 -15.33 -1.62 -9.98
C GLN A 155 -13.90 -1.68 -10.47
N SER A 156 -13.42 -2.83 -10.96
CA SER A 156 -11.99 -3.02 -11.13
C SER A 156 -11.54 -3.48 -12.52
N ASN A 157 -10.45 -2.87 -12.96
CA ASN A 157 -9.53 -3.40 -13.99
C ASN A 157 -8.55 -4.43 -13.36
N ILE A 158 -8.82 -4.92 -12.15
CA ILE A 158 -7.94 -5.84 -11.44
C ILE A 158 -7.90 -7.15 -12.22
N ARG A 159 -6.69 -7.51 -12.67
CA ARG A 159 -6.43 -8.76 -13.39
C ARG A 159 -6.48 -9.96 -12.45
N VAL A 160 -5.92 -9.80 -11.26
CA VAL A 160 -5.81 -10.87 -10.27
C VAL A 160 -6.27 -10.37 -8.91
N SER A 161 -7.38 -10.93 -8.42
CA SER A 161 -7.83 -10.75 -7.04
C SER A 161 -7.72 -12.07 -6.30
N ILE A 162 -7.01 -12.08 -5.18
CA ILE A 162 -6.91 -13.24 -4.29
C ILE A 162 -7.57 -12.88 -2.98
N LEU A 163 -8.62 -13.61 -2.64
CA LEU A 163 -9.34 -13.48 -1.38
C LEU A 163 -9.01 -14.71 -0.53
N SER A 164 -8.12 -14.54 0.43
CA SER A 164 -7.70 -15.57 1.38
C SER A 164 -8.45 -15.34 2.69
N PHE A 165 -9.44 -16.17 2.96
CA PHE A 165 -10.14 -16.23 4.25
C PHE A 165 -9.56 -17.37 5.07
N HIS A 166 -9.68 -17.30 6.40
CA HIS A 166 -9.31 -18.44 7.26
C HIS A 166 -10.00 -19.71 6.74
N GLU A 167 -9.20 -20.69 6.30
CA GLU A 167 -9.60 -22.00 5.73
C GLU A 167 -10.13 -22.02 4.27
N VAL A 168 -10.29 -20.88 3.58
CA VAL A 168 -10.77 -20.86 2.18
C VAL A 168 -10.03 -19.80 1.34
N ASN A 169 -9.36 -20.22 0.28
CA ASN A 169 -8.81 -19.32 -0.74
C ASN A 169 -9.76 -19.26 -1.95
N ILE A 170 -10.26 -18.07 -2.24
CA ILE A 170 -11.02 -17.79 -3.46
C ILE A 170 -10.15 -16.94 -4.38
N ILE A 171 -9.79 -17.51 -5.53
CA ILE A 171 -8.96 -16.84 -6.54
C ILE A 171 -9.86 -16.40 -7.69
N TYR A 172 -9.83 -15.11 -8.00
CA TYR A 172 -10.50 -14.51 -9.15
C TYR A 172 -9.44 -14.05 -10.15
N ILE A 173 -9.47 -14.62 -11.35
CA ILE A 173 -8.64 -14.22 -12.49
C ILE A 173 -9.60 -13.74 -13.57
N LYS A 174 -9.39 -12.52 -14.06
CA LYS A 174 -10.20 -11.89 -15.10
C LYS A 174 -9.42 -11.79 -16.41
#